data_AF-A0A1S1LYE1-F1
#
_entry.id   AF-A0A1S1LYE1-F1
#
_cell.length_a   1.000
_cell.length_b   1.000
_cell.length_c   1.000
_cell.angle_alpha   90.00
_cell.angle_beta   90.00
_cell.angle_gamma   90.00
#
_symmetry.space_group_name_H-M   'P 1'
#
loop_
_entity.id
_entity.type
_entity.pdbx_description
1 polymer ?
#
loop_
_entity_poly.entity_id
_entity_poly.type
_entity_poly.pdbx_seq_one_letter_code
_entity_poly.pdbx_strand_id
1 'polypeptide(L)'
;PLQQFGRDGSKGFRHYWELLDYVFGLPDPNLFPHIPVPEGDREGLLRFIEMSRRLAGFSVINDETSLSVGTDSGTDDWHVRVIDPPADENFLGASAAFRQLHNDGETASFTNAHNTLFKAMRSLPSEQQEEVKAIVAQWRAARGKLMNNTIQTLTALKAGNATLENPVSYGNINPDELIRTFNYGDSLHFGDARDNLDNLLADPFHEAYYKYAALLSIVGLSHLYFGYAVLLGRALGG
;
A
#
# COMPACT_ATOMS: atom_id res chain seq x y z
N PRO A 1 -7.87 8.97 4.52
CA PRO A 1 -8.99 8.01 4.36
C PRO A 1 -8.98 6.94 5.46
N LEU A 2 -10.15 6.51 5.98
CA LEU A 2 -10.29 5.49 7.03
C LEU A 2 -9.56 5.77 8.37
N GLN A 3 -9.21 7.03 8.62
CA GLN A 3 -8.48 7.47 9.81
C GLN A 3 -9.19 7.09 11.13
N GLN A 4 -10.53 7.07 11.12
CA GLN A 4 -11.35 6.71 12.28
C GLN A 4 -11.17 5.26 12.76
N PHE A 5 -10.55 4.40 11.95
CA PHE A 5 -10.23 3.02 12.32
C PHE A 5 -8.82 2.88 12.88
N GLY A 6 -7.97 3.89 12.73
CA GLY A 6 -6.60 3.90 13.24
C GLY A 6 -6.50 4.25 14.73
N ARG A 7 -5.29 4.19 15.28
CA ARG A 7 -4.99 4.62 16.67
C ARG A 7 -5.16 6.14 16.84
N ASP A 8 -5.54 6.58 18.05
CA ASP A 8 -5.65 7.99 18.41
C ASP A 8 -4.36 8.77 18.13
N GLY A 9 -4.49 9.96 17.53
CA GLY A 9 -3.33 10.80 17.18
C GLY A 9 -2.68 10.48 15.81
N SER A 10 -3.39 9.76 14.94
CA SER A 10 -3.03 9.25 13.60
C SER A 10 -2.38 10.22 12.59
N LYS A 11 -1.19 10.75 12.91
CA LYS A 11 -0.39 11.58 11.99
C LYS A 11 0.05 10.81 10.74
N GLY A 12 0.29 9.50 10.86
CA GLY A 12 0.68 8.63 9.73
C GLY A 12 -0.37 8.60 8.63
N PHE A 13 -1.66 8.43 8.97
CA PHE A 13 -2.75 8.46 7.98
C PHE A 13 -2.78 9.74 7.15
N ARG A 14 -2.60 10.89 7.82
CA ARG A 14 -2.54 12.19 7.15
C ARG A 14 -1.29 12.30 6.30
N HIS A 15 -0.13 11.94 6.84
CA HIS A 15 1.15 11.99 6.15
C HIS A 15 1.16 11.18 4.85
N TYR A 16 0.75 9.90 4.91
CA TYR A 16 0.68 9.06 3.71
C TYR A 16 -0.34 9.57 2.71
N TRP A 17 -1.47 10.13 3.17
CA TRP A 17 -2.44 10.73 2.27
C TRP A 17 -1.89 11.98 1.56
N GLU A 18 -1.19 12.85 2.28
CA GLU A 18 -0.51 14.02 1.69
C GLU A 18 0.56 13.61 0.68
N LEU A 19 1.31 12.52 0.93
CA LEU A 19 2.26 11.97 -0.06
C LEU A 19 1.56 11.42 -1.30
N LEU A 20 0.47 10.65 -1.13
CA LEU A 20 -0.31 10.11 -2.24
C LEU A 20 -0.91 11.24 -3.10
N ASP A 21 -1.49 12.25 -2.46
CA ASP A 21 -2.02 13.43 -3.14
C ASP A 21 -0.91 14.20 -3.85
N TYR A 22 0.21 14.45 -3.17
CA TYR A 22 1.37 15.11 -3.77
C TYR A 22 1.89 14.38 -4.99
N VAL A 23 2.03 13.05 -4.95
CA VAL A 23 2.59 12.27 -6.06
C VAL A 23 1.59 12.13 -7.20
N PHE A 24 0.35 11.77 -6.91
CA PHE A 24 -0.63 11.31 -7.90
C PHE A 24 -1.74 12.31 -8.21
N GLY A 25 -2.06 13.24 -7.31
CA GLY A 25 -3.19 14.16 -7.43
C GLY A 25 -4.53 13.42 -7.57
N LEU A 26 -4.73 12.39 -6.73
CA LEU A 26 -5.91 11.52 -6.83
C LEU A 26 -7.20 12.32 -6.56
N PRO A 27 -8.27 12.10 -7.33
CA PRO A 27 -9.57 12.71 -7.05
C PRO A 27 -10.06 12.33 -5.65
N ASP A 28 -10.72 13.26 -4.95
CA ASP A 28 -11.25 13.01 -3.61
C ASP A 28 -12.23 11.82 -3.65
N PRO A 29 -11.92 10.71 -2.95
CA PRO A 29 -12.77 9.53 -2.99
C PRO A 29 -14.16 9.75 -2.39
N ASN A 30 -14.36 10.78 -1.57
CA ASN A 30 -15.68 11.11 -0.99
C ASN A 30 -16.65 11.74 -2.00
N LEU A 31 -16.11 12.33 -3.06
CA LEU A 31 -16.88 12.98 -4.13
C LEU A 31 -17.26 12.00 -5.25
N PHE A 32 -16.86 10.73 -5.16
CA PHE A 32 -17.15 9.75 -6.18
C PHE A 32 -18.67 9.50 -6.30
N PRO A 33 -19.23 9.45 -7.52
CA PRO A 33 -20.67 9.31 -7.70
C PRO A 33 -21.15 7.89 -7.36
N HIS A 34 -22.42 7.79 -7.00
CA HIS A 34 -23.10 6.50 -6.86
C HIS A 34 -23.18 5.78 -8.22
N ILE A 35 -22.89 4.48 -8.21
CA ILE A 35 -22.90 3.60 -9.38
C ILE A 35 -23.91 2.47 -9.11
N PRO A 36 -24.86 2.19 -10.02
CA PRO A 36 -25.78 1.08 -9.85
C PRO A 36 -25.08 -0.27 -10.07
N VAL A 37 -24.44 -0.77 -9.01
CA VAL A 37 -23.78 -2.09 -9.00
C VAL A 37 -24.83 -3.20 -8.77
N PRO A 38 -24.90 -4.23 -9.64
CA PRO A 38 -25.80 -5.37 -9.46
C PRO A 38 -25.55 -6.09 -8.12
N GLU A 39 -26.61 -6.60 -7.47
CA GLU A 39 -26.50 -7.23 -6.15
C GLU A 39 -25.47 -8.37 -6.09
N GLY A 40 -25.43 -9.23 -7.11
CA GLY A 40 -24.45 -10.33 -7.18
C GLY A 40 -22.99 -9.88 -7.30
N ASP A 41 -22.74 -8.64 -7.70
CA ASP A 41 -21.40 -8.06 -7.84
C ASP A 41 -21.00 -7.23 -6.59
N ARG A 42 -21.94 -6.97 -5.66
CA ARG A 42 -21.71 -6.12 -4.47
C ARG A 42 -20.87 -6.80 -3.38
N GLU A 43 -21.00 -8.11 -3.22
CA GLU A 43 -20.36 -8.85 -2.12
C GLU A 43 -18.83 -8.68 -2.12
N GLY A 44 -18.19 -8.83 -3.29
CA GLY A 44 -16.74 -8.65 -3.43
C GLY A 44 -16.27 -7.22 -3.11
N LEU A 45 -17.06 -6.21 -3.51
CA LEU A 45 -16.76 -4.81 -3.19
C LEU A 45 -16.88 -4.53 -1.68
N LEU A 46 -17.94 -5.04 -1.05
CA LEU A 46 -18.14 -4.93 0.40
C LEU A 46 -17.02 -5.64 1.16
N ARG A 47 -16.58 -6.80 0.67
CA ARG A 47 -15.46 -7.53 1.26
C ARG A 47 -14.15 -6.75 1.18
N PHE A 48 -13.86 -6.11 0.04
CA PHE A 48 -12.69 -5.21 -0.08
C PHE A 48 -12.75 -4.06 0.94
N ILE A 49 -13.91 -3.42 1.08
CA ILE A 49 -14.13 -2.32 2.02
C ILE A 49 -13.92 -2.79 3.47
N GLU A 50 -14.54 -3.91 3.85
CA GLU A 50 -14.43 -4.51 5.18
C GLU A 50 -12.97 -4.82 5.51
N MET A 51 -12.26 -5.46 4.59
CA MET A 51 -10.85 -5.82 4.79
C MET A 51 -9.94 -4.60 4.85
N SER A 52 -10.24 -3.54 4.09
CA SER A 52 -9.53 -2.26 4.16
C SER A 52 -9.74 -1.58 5.51
N ARG A 53 -10.97 -1.58 6.04
CA ARG A 53 -11.27 -1.07 7.39
C ARG A 53 -10.58 -1.87 8.48
N ARG A 54 -10.59 -3.19 8.35
CA ARG A 54 -9.89 -4.09 9.27
C ARG A 54 -8.39 -3.81 9.26
N LEU A 55 -7.77 -3.74 8.09
CA LEU A 55 -6.34 -3.44 7.94
C LEU A 55 -5.99 -2.07 8.52
N ALA A 56 -6.82 -1.05 8.29
CA ALA A 56 -6.62 0.29 8.87
C ALA A 56 -6.55 0.29 10.42
N GLY A 57 -7.11 -0.71 11.09
CA GLY A 57 -7.03 -0.89 12.54
C GLY A 57 -5.77 -1.58 13.05
N PHE A 58 -4.90 -2.10 12.18
CA PHE A 58 -3.64 -2.70 12.61
C PHE A 58 -2.66 -1.62 13.05
N SER A 59 -1.95 -1.87 14.15
CA SER A 59 -0.97 -0.93 14.68
C SER A 59 0.10 -0.56 13.67
N VAL A 60 0.51 -1.51 12.84
CA VAL A 60 1.58 -1.36 11.85
C VAL A 60 1.28 -0.30 10.79
N ILE A 61 -0.01 0.00 10.56
CA ILE A 61 -0.43 0.98 9.56
C ILE A 61 -0.08 2.42 9.99
N ASN A 62 0.02 2.65 11.29
CA ASN A 62 0.31 3.95 11.88
C ASN A 62 1.23 3.77 13.09
N ASP A 63 2.27 2.95 12.93
CA ASP A 63 3.34 2.83 13.93
C ASP A 63 4.38 3.95 13.73
N GLU A 64 5.24 4.13 14.73
CA GLU A 64 6.31 5.15 14.72
C GLU A 64 7.65 4.56 14.26
N THR A 65 7.63 3.40 13.60
CA THR A 65 8.83 2.69 13.16
C THR A 65 9.63 3.58 12.22
N SER A 66 10.94 3.66 12.43
CA SER A 66 11.83 4.42 11.54
C SER A 66 13.14 3.70 11.30
N LEU A 67 13.80 4.00 10.18
CA LEU A 67 15.15 3.50 9.89
C LEU A 67 16.18 4.54 10.32
N SER A 68 17.16 4.12 11.11
CA SER A 68 18.32 4.91 11.50
C SER A 68 19.57 4.36 10.80
N VAL A 69 20.26 5.25 10.09
CA VAL A 69 21.54 4.98 9.44
C VAL A 69 22.53 6.02 9.93
N GLY A 70 23.71 5.60 10.38
CA GLY A 70 24.74 6.52 10.83
C GLY A 70 25.94 5.82 11.45
N THR A 71 26.72 6.57 12.21
CA THR A 71 27.82 6.06 13.04
C THR A 71 27.46 6.19 14.51
N ASP A 72 27.89 5.23 15.32
CA ASP A 72 27.72 5.32 16.76
C ASP A 72 28.58 6.45 17.35
N SER A 73 28.06 7.11 18.39
CA SER A 73 28.73 8.26 18.97
C SER A 73 30.04 7.83 19.65
N GLY A 74 31.17 8.34 19.15
CA GLY A 74 32.50 8.06 19.71
C GLY A 74 33.17 6.82 19.13
N THR A 75 32.59 6.18 18.11
CA THR A 75 33.25 5.13 17.32
C THR A 75 33.15 5.45 15.82
N ASP A 76 33.95 4.77 15.01
CA ASP A 76 33.82 4.79 13.54
C ASP A 76 32.88 3.67 13.03
N ASP A 77 32.19 2.98 13.95
CA ASP A 77 31.31 1.86 13.63
C ASP A 77 30.00 2.36 13.03
N TRP A 78 29.69 1.88 11.82
CA TRP A 78 28.44 2.19 11.12
C TRP A 78 27.30 1.27 11.57
N HIS A 79 26.10 1.82 11.61
CA HIS A 79 24.88 1.08 11.88
C HIS A 79 23.78 1.35 10.85
N VAL A 80 22.98 0.32 10.61
CA VAL A 80 21.66 0.40 10.00
C VAL A 80 20.72 -0.35 10.93
N ARG A 81 19.78 0.35 11.56
CA ARG A 81 18.85 -0.25 12.53
C ARG A 81 17.45 0.31 12.40
N VAL A 82 16.47 -0.54 12.71
CA VAL A 82 15.09 -0.13 12.84
C VAL A 82 14.84 0.33 14.28
N ILE A 83 14.32 1.55 14.44
CA ILE A 83 13.88 2.12 15.71
C ILE A 83 12.41 1.75 15.90
N ASP A 84 12.09 1.27 17.10
CA ASP A 84 10.75 0.83 17.50
C ASP A 84 10.09 -0.15 16.51
N PRO A 85 10.77 -1.26 16.14
CA PRO A 85 10.24 -2.21 15.17
C PRO A 85 8.90 -2.79 15.66
N PRO A 86 7.95 -3.05 14.74
CA PRO A 86 6.69 -3.68 15.11
C PRO A 86 6.96 -5.09 15.63
N ALA A 87 6.20 -5.50 16.65
CA ALA A 87 6.23 -6.89 17.09
C ALA A 87 5.87 -7.83 15.93
N ASP A 88 6.53 -9.00 15.85
CA ASP A 88 6.37 -9.95 14.75
C ASP A 88 4.90 -10.31 14.48
N GLU A 89 4.12 -10.56 15.52
CA GLU A 89 2.68 -10.85 15.41
C GLU A 89 1.88 -9.74 14.70
N ASN A 90 2.26 -8.48 14.92
CA ASN A 90 1.61 -7.33 14.30
C ASN A 90 1.97 -7.23 12.82
N PHE A 91 3.23 -7.47 12.49
CA PHE A 91 3.69 -7.50 11.10
C PHE A 91 3.04 -8.64 10.32
N LEU A 92 3.08 -9.86 10.86
CA LEU A 92 2.48 -11.06 10.25
C LEU A 92 0.97 -10.90 10.05
N GLY A 93 0.26 -10.43 11.08
CA GLY A 93 -1.18 -10.20 11.02
C GLY A 93 -1.55 -9.16 9.96
N ALA A 94 -0.81 -8.05 9.90
CA ALA A 94 -1.05 -7.01 8.91
C ALA A 94 -0.70 -7.47 7.50
N SER A 95 0.39 -8.22 7.33
CA SER A 95 0.78 -8.77 6.03
C SER A 95 -0.27 -9.76 5.49
N ALA A 96 -0.81 -10.63 6.36
CA ALA A 96 -1.90 -11.53 6.01
C ALA A 96 -3.16 -10.77 5.56
N ALA A 97 -3.55 -9.73 6.30
CA ALA A 97 -4.71 -8.89 5.95
C ALA A 97 -4.46 -8.09 4.65
N PHE A 98 -3.26 -7.54 4.47
CA PHE A 98 -2.85 -6.84 3.25
C PHE A 98 -2.88 -7.76 2.03
N ARG A 99 -2.40 -9.01 2.17
CA ARG A 99 -2.42 -9.99 1.08
C ARG A 99 -3.82 -10.20 0.50
N GLN A 100 -4.87 -10.21 1.35
CA GLN A 100 -6.25 -10.36 0.87
C GLN A 100 -6.68 -9.22 -0.08
N LEU A 101 -6.15 -8.01 0.15
CA LEU A 101 -6.41 -6.83 -0.69
C LEU A 101 -5.47 -6.77 -1.90
N HIS A 102 -4.26 -7.31 -1.77
CA HIS A 102 -3.20 -7.12 -2.74
C HIS A 102 -3.12 -8.24 -3.80
N ASN A 103 -3.29 -9.50 -3.38
CA ASN A 103 -3.13 -10.66 -4.24
C ASN A 103 -4.36 -10.84 -5.15
N ASP A 104 -4.15 -10.84 -6.46
CA ASP A 104 -5.23 -10.90 -7.45
C ASP A 104 -6.10 -12.18 -7.36
N GLY A 105 -5.58 -13.26 -6.77
CA GLY A 105 -6.32 -14.50 -6.55
C GLY A 105 -7.37 -14.45 -5.43
N GLU A 106 -7.39 -13.39 -4.62
CA GLU A 106 -8.30 -13.24 -3.49
C GLU A 106 -9.60 -12.53 -3.90
N THR A 107 -10.74 -12.94 -3.35
CA THR A 107 -12.04 -12.29 -3.64
C THR A 107 -12.04 -10.81 -3.28
N ALA A 108 -11.33 -10.46 -2.20
CA ALA A 108 -11.21 -9.09 -1.70
C ALA A 108 -10.11 -8.27 -2.39
N SER A 109 -9.54 -8.74 -3.51
CA SER A 109 -8.40 -8.08 -4.13
C SER A 109 -8.78 -6.77 -4.82
N PHE A 110 -7.83 -5.83 -4.88
CA PHE A 110 -7.98 -4.58 -5.62
C PHE A 110 -8.37 -4.84 -7.07
N THR A 111 -7.72 -5.81 -7.72
CA THR A 111 -7.98 -6.14 -9.13
C THR A 111 -9.43 -6.58 -9.34
N ASN A 112 -9.94 -7.46 -8.47
CA ASN A 112 -11.33 -7.89 -8.54
C ASN A 112 -12.30 -6.74 -8.26
N ALA A 113 -12.06 -5.97 -7.19
CA ALA A 113 -12.92 -4.83 -6.86
C ALA A 113 -12.95 -3.77 -7.98
N HIS A 114 -11.78 -3.46 -8.55
CA HIS A 114 -11.66 -2.53 -9.67
C HIS A 114 -12.38 -3.04 -10.92
N ASN A 115 -12.18 -4.30 -11.31
CA ASN A 115 -12.81 -4.86 -12.50
C ASN A 115 -14.33 -4.90 -12.36
N THR A 116 -14.83 -5.22 -11.16
CA THR A 116 -16.26 -5.19 -10.84
C THR A 116 -16.85 -3.79 -10.97
N LEU A 117 -16.20 -2.77 -10.37
CA LEU A 117 -16.62 -1.38 -10.52
C LEU A 117 -16.59 -0.94 -11.99
N PHE A 118 -15.52 -1.26 -12.70
CA PHE A 118 -15.34 -0.93 -14.12
C PHE A 118 -16.42 -1.54 -15.01
N LYS A 119 -16.85 -2.77 -14.71
CA LYS A 119 -17.98 -3.43 -15.37
C LYS A 119 -19.29 -2.71 -15.07
N ALA A 120 -19.56 -2.37 -13.80
CA ALA A 120 -20.80 -1.71 -13.38
C ALA A 120 -20.99 -0.33 -14.04
N MET A 121 -19.91 0.41 -14.24
CA MET A 121 -19.92 1.73 -14.91
C MET A 121 -20.47 1.71 -16.34
N ARG A 122 -20.49 0.56 -17.02
CA ARG A 122 -21.07 0.44 -18.37
C ARG A 122 -22.58 0.67 -18.43
N SER A 123 -23.24 0.68 -17.28
CA SER A 123 -24.67 0.98 -17.16
C SER A 123 -24.98 2.48 -17.08
N LEU A 124 -23.95 3.32 -16.97
CA LEU A 124 -24.10 4.78 -16.86
C LEU A 124 -24.32 5.43 -18.23
N PRO A 125 -24.92 6.64 -18.27
CA PRO A 125 -24.91 7.48 -19.46
C PRO A 125 -23.48 7.78 -19.92
N SER A 126 -23.26 7.89 -21.24
CA SER A 126 -21.92 7.97 -21.84
C SER A 126 -21.01 9.07 -21.27
N GLU A 127 -21.56 10.26 -20.99
CA GLU A 127 -20.80 11.38 -20.43
C GLU A 127 -20.30 11.06 -19.00
N GLN A 128 -21.20 10.58 -18.14
CA GLN A 128 -20.87 10.16 -16.78
C GLN A 128 -19.92 8.96 -16.78
N GLN A 129 -20.09 8.04 -17.74
CA GLN A 129 -19.23 6.87 -17.88
C GLN A 129 -17.77 7.28 -18.13
N GLU A 130 -17.50 8.22 -19.05
CA GLU A 130 -16.13 8.65 -19.35
C GLU A 130 -15.48 9.40 -18.18
N GLU A 131 -16.23 10.24 -17.46
CA GLU A 131 -15.74 10.92 -16.26
C GLU A 131 -15.33 9.91 -15.17
N VAL A 132 -16.24 8.98 -14.85
CA VAL A 132 -15.99 7.96 -13.81
C VAL A 132 -14.85 7.04 -14.21
N LYS A 133 -14.77 6.65 -15.49
CA LYS A 133 -13.68 5.84 -16.04
C LYS A 133 -12.34 6.54 -15.92
N ALA A 134 -12.26 7.84 -16.15
CA ALA A 134 -11.03 8.61 -15.96
C ALA A 134 -10.57 8.58 -14.50
N ILE A 135 -11.49 8.77 -13.55
CA ILE A 135 -11.18 8.67 -12.11
C ILE A 135 -10.65 7.27 -11.78
N VAL A 136 -11.40 6.22 -12.13
CA VAL A 136 -11.05 4.83 -11.80
C VAL A 136 -9.73 4.40 -12.44
N ALA A 137 -9.43 4.88 -13.65
CA ALA A 137 -8.15 4.65 -14.33
C ALA A 137 -6.97 5.30 -13.58
N GLN A 138 -7.12 6.50 -13.03
CA GLN A 138 -6.08 7.17 -12.25
C GLN A 138 -5.72 6.37 -10.99
N TRP A 139 -6.71 5.85 -10.26
CA TRP A 139 -6.48 5.00 -9.09
C TRP A 139 -5.74 3.71 -9.45
N ARG A 140 -6.09 3.07 -10.58
CA ARG A 140 -5.37 1.88 -11.07
C ARG A 140 -3.92 2.22 -11.45
N ALA A 141 -3.70 3.34 -12.12
CA ALA A 141 -2.36 3.79 -12.50
C ALA A 141 -1.49 4.09 -11.27
N ALA A 142 -2.07 4.72 -10.24
CA ALA A 142 -1.39 4.95 -8.97
C ALA A 142 -1.00 3.63 -8.28
N ARG A 143 -1.89 2.64 -8.23
CA ARG A 143 -1.53 1.29 -7.74
C ARG A 143 -0.37 0.71 -8.54
N GLY A 144 -0.44 0.75 -9.87
CA GLY A 144 0.62 0.21 -10.73
C GLY A 144 1.98 0.85 -10.44
N LYS A 145 2.03 2.17 -10.20
CA LYS A 145 3.26 2.85 -9.80
C LYS A 145 3.76 2.43 -8.42
N LEU A 146 2.87 2.31 -7.43
CA LEU A 146 3.20 1.88 -6.06
C LEU A 146 3.58 0.40 -5.96
N MET A 147 3.18 -0.43 -6.91
CA MET A 147 3.65 -1.82 -6.98
C MET A 147 5.11 -1.90 -7.46
N ASN A 148 5.60 -0.90 -8.18
CA ASN A 148 6.94 -0.91 -8.77
C ASN A 148 7.93 0.03 -8.06
N ASN A 149 7.44 0.98 -7.25
CA ASN A 149 8.27 1.94 -6.52
C ASN A 149 7.60 2.29 -5.18
N THR A 150 8.40 2.48 -4.12
CA THR A 150 7.85 2.97 -2.85
C THR A 150 7.29 4.40 -3.00
N ILE A 151 6.35 4.80 -2.13
CA ILE A 151 5.84 6.17 -2.17
C ILE A 151 6.97 7.18 -1.90
N GLN A 152 7.93 6.85 -1.04
CA GLN A 152 9.11 7.67 -0.73
C GLN A 152 9.96 7.91 -1.98
N THR A 153 10.21 6.86 -2.77
CA THR A 153 10.92 6.98 -4.05
C THR A 153 10.17 7.92 -5.00
N LEU A 154 8.87 7.71 -5.18
CA LEU A 154 8.06 8.54 -6.09
C LEU A 154 7.98 10.01 -5.63
N THR A 155 7.91 10.26 -4.32
CA THR A 155 7.98 11.61 -3.75
C THR A 155 9.33 12.25 -4.02
N ALA A 156 10.44 11.54 -3.80
CA ALA A 156 11.79 12.06 -4.04
C ALA A 156 12.01 12.41 -5.52
N LEU A 157 11.58 11.54 -6.43
CA LEU A 157 11.63 11.78 -7.87
C LEU A 157 10.86 13.04 -8.27
N LYS A 158 9.62 13.20 -7.78
CA LYS A 158 8.77 14.36 -8.10
C LYS A 158 9.31 15.66 -7.49
N ALA A 159 9.72 15.63 -6.22
CA ALA A 159 10.21 16.80 -5.50
C ALA A 159 11.57 17.29 -6.03
N GLY A 160 12.45 16.37 -6.39
CA GLY A 160 13.77 16.68 -6.93
C GLY A 160 13.82 16.90 -8.43
N ASN A 161 12.71 16.71 -9.16
CA ASN A 161 12.72 16.58 -10.63
C ASN A 161 13.80 15.59 -11.11
N ALA A 162 13.91 14.46 -10.40
CA ALA A 162 14.96 13.47 -10.55
C ALA A 162 14.46 12.24 -11.34
N THR A 163 15.40 11.42 -11.79
CA THR A 163 15.15 10.10 -12.39
C THR A 163 15.66 9.00 -11.45
N LEU A 164 15.33 7.74 -11.76
CA LEU A 164 15.83 6.58 -11.00
C LEU A 164 17.36 6.40 -11.11
N GLU A 165 18.03 7.13 -12.00
CA GLU A 165 19.49 7.16 -12.09
C GLU A 165 20.10 8.05 -10.99
N ASN A 166 19.32 8.94 -10.38
CA ASN A 166 19.76 9.75 -9.25
C ASN A 166 19.70 8.95 -7.95
N PRO A 167 20.55 9.26 -6.95
CA PRO A 167 20.42 8.69 -5.62
C PRO A 167 19.12 9.16 -4.98
N VAL A 168 18.15 8.25 -4.87
CA VAL A 168 16.85 8.51 -4.25
C VAL A 168 16.53 7.45 -3.20
N SER A 169 15.81 7.85 -2.16
CA SER A 169 15.41 6.94 -1.08
C SER A 169 14.66 5.74 -1.65
N TYR A 170 15.10 4.54 -1.27
CA TYR A 170 14.51 3.26 -1.68
C TYR A 170 14.44 3.04 -3.20
N GLY A 171 15.27 3.73 -4.01
CA GLY A 171 15.25 3.60 -5.47
C GLY A 171 15.56 2.20 -6.00
N ASN A 172 16.16 1.33 -5.18
CA ASN A 172 16.43 -0.07 -5.49
C ASN A 172 15.30 -1.03 -5.07
N ILE A 173 14.22 -0.53 -4.46
CA ILE A 173 13.14 -1.38 -3.95
C ILE A 173 12.01 -1.48 -4.98
N ASN A 174 11.70 -2.72 -5.37
CA ASN A 174 10.45 -3.06 -6.04
C ASN A 174 9.44 -3.60 -4.99
N PRO A 175 8.39 -2.85 -4.65
CA PRO A 175 7.41 -3.24 -3.63
C PRO A 175 6.74 -4.60 -3.85
N ASP A 176 6.23 -4.87 -5.06
CA ASP A 176 5.51 -6.11 -5.37
C ASP A 176 6.42 -7.33 -5.22
N GLU A 177 7.64 -7.24 -5.78
CA GLU A 177 8.64 -8.28 -5.64
C GLU A 177 9.06 -8.48 -4.18
N LEU A 178 9.36 -7.40 -3.46
CA LEU A 178 9.81 -7.47 -2.07
C LEU A 178 8.73 -8.06 -1.16
N ILE A 179 7.48 -7.61 -1.29
CA ILE A 179 6.35 -8.14 -0.53
C ILE A 179 6.16 -9.62 -0.82
N ARG A 180 6.25 -10.04 -2.09
CA ARG A 180 6.17 -11.46 -2.45
C ARG A 180 7.32 -12.25 -1.81
N THR A 181 8.55 -11.75 -1.86
CA THR A 181 9.70 -12.42 -1.25
C THR A 181 9.52 -12.62 0.25
N PHE A 182 9.05 -11.61 0.99
CA PHE A 182 8.76 -11.77 2.42
C PHE A 182 7.57 -12.70 2.69
N ASN A 183 6.48 -12.57 1.94
CA ASN A 183 5.27 -13.38 2.15
C ASN A 183 5.44 -14.86 1.81
N TYR A 184 6.25 -15.18 0.81
CA TYR A 184 6.46 -16.55 0.31
C TYR A 184 7.85 -17.12 0.64
N GLY A 185 8.71 -16.35 1.30
CA GLY A 185 10.02 -16.79 1.80
C GLY A 185 10.02 -17.08 3.30
N ASP A 186 9.17 -16.43 4.10
CA ASP A 186 9.20 -16.56 5.56
C ASP A 186 7.82 -16.33 6.21
N SER A 187 7.16 -15.20 5.93
CA SER A 187 6.04 -14.72 6.76
C SER A 187 4.71 -15.48 6.65
N LEU A 188 4.36 -16.04 5.49
CA LEU A 188 3.02 -16.65 5.29
C LEU A 188 3.05 -18.02 4.61
N HIS A 189 4.05 -18.28 3.75
CA HIS A 189 4.30 -19.59 3.13
C HIS A 189 5.80 -19.87 3.14
N PHE A 190 6.19 -21.06 3.56
CA PHE A 190 7.56 -21.53 3.52
C PHE A 190 7.80 -22.27 2.19
N GLY A 191 8.31 -21.57 1.16
CA GLY A 191 8.37 -22.10 -0.21
C GLY A 191 9.52 -21.55 -1.06
N ASP A 192 9.30 -21.47 -2.38
CA ASP A 192 10.31 -21.28 -3.42
C ASP A 192 11.13 -19.96 -3.35
N ALA A 193 10.73 -19.00 -2.51
CA ALA A 193 11.43 -17.71 -2.37
C ALA A 193 12.45 -17.69 -1.21
N ARG A 194 12.62 -18.80 -0.48
CA ARG A 194 13.48 -18.88 0.69
C ARG A 194 14.94 -18.55 0.38
N ASP A 195 15.55 -19.19 -0.61
CA ASP A 195 16.97 -18.96 -0.93
C ASP A 195 17.22 -17.49 -1.32
N ASN A 196 16.23 -16.85 -1.95
CA ASN A 196 16.31 -15.42 -2.27
C ASN A 196 16.24 -14.55 -1.02
N LEU A 197 15.37 -14.88 -0.06
CA LEU A 197 15.24 -14.16 1.20
C LEU A 197 16.46 -14.38 2.09
N ASP A 198 16.93 -15.62 2.25
CA ASP A 198 18.12 -15.97 3.03
C ASP A 198 19.35 -15.22 2.48
N ASN A 199 19.51 -15.12 1.16
CA ASN A 199 20.57 -14.33 0.53
C ASN A 199 20.38 -12.82 0.72
N LEU A 200 19.14 -12.33 0.66
CA LEU A 200 18.83 -10.90 0.85
C LEU A 200 19.13 -10.45 2.28
N LEU A 201 18.90 -11.32 3.27
CA LEU A 201 19.06 -11.02 4.69
C LEU A 201 20.40 -11.49 5.28
N ALA A 202 21.30 -12.06 4.47
CA ALA A 202 22.59 -12.59 4.94
C ALA A 202 23.51 -11.52 5.57
N ASP A 203 23.35 -10.25 5.17
CA ASP A 203 24.02 -9.10 5.79
C ASP A 203 23.05 -8.44 6.80
N PRO A 204 23.43 -8.28 8.09
CA PRO A 204 22.60 -7.61 9.09
C PRO A 204 22.13 -6.20 8.70
N PHE A 205 22.92 -5.45 7.92
CA PHE A 205 22.51 -4.14 7.42
C PHE A 205 21.41 -4.25 6.36
N HIS A 206 21.49 -5.28 5.51
CA HIS A 206 20.43 -5.59 4.56
C HIS A 206 19.17 -6.04 5.29
N GLU A 207 19.28 -6.83 6.35
CA GLU A 207 18.13 -7.31 7.09
C GLU A 207 17.26 -6.15 7.62
N ALA A 208 17.87 -5.21 8.34
CA ALA A 208 17.17 -4.04 8.86
C ALA A 208 16.56 -3.18 7.75
N TYR A 209 17.32 -2.96 6.67
CA TYR A 209 16.89 -2.15 5.53
C TYR A 209 15.70 -2.78 4.79
N TYR A 210 15.79 -4.05 4.39
CA TYR A 210 14.78 -4.71 3.58
C TYR A 210 13.51 -5.04 4.36
N LYS A 211 13.61 -5.39 5.66
CA LYS A 211 12.43 -5.54 6.52
C LYS A 211 11.65 -4.22 6.63
N TYR A 212 12.37 -3.12 6.86
CA TYR A 212 11.74 -1.81 6.92
C TYR A 212 11.17 -1.37 5.56
N ALA A 213 11.88 -1.62 4.46
CA ALA A 213 11.38 -1.33 3.12
C ALA A 213 10.12 -2.14 2.75
N ALA A 214 10.02 -3.39 3.21
CA ALA A 214 8.83 -4.23 3.04
C ALA A 214 7.65 -3.63 3.82
N LEU A 215 7.89 -3.20 5.07
CA LEU A 215 6.89 -2.50 5.87
C LEU A 215 6.40 -1.22 5.17
N LEU A 216 7.30 -0.35 4.74
CA LEU A 216 6.94 0.88 4.01
C LEU A 216 6.11 0.61 2.76
N SER A 217 6.46 -0.45 2.03
CA SER A 217 5.75 -0.89 0.82
C SER A 217 4.31 -1.30 1.13
N ILE A 218 4.11 -2.12 2.18
CA ILE A 218 2.79 -2.53 2.65
C ILE A 218 1.99 -1.31 3.09
N VAL A 219 2.56 -0.44 3.92
CA VAL A 219 1.86 0.74 4.47
C VAL A 219 1.48 1.71 3.35
N GLY A 220 2.37 2.00 2.41
CA GLY A 220 2.11 2.89 1.28
C GLY A 220 0.98 2.38 0.37
N LEU A 221 1.00 1.09 0.00
CA LEU A 221 -0.08 0.48 -0.78
C LEU A 221 -1.39 0.40 0.01
N SER A 222 -1.34 0.11 1.31
CA SER A 222 -2.52 0.05 2.17
C SER A 222 -3.26 1.39 2.20
N HIS A 223 -2.54 2.51 2.31
CA HIS A 223 -3.17 3.84 2.30
C HIS A 223 -3.85 4.17 0.97
N LEU A 224 -3.31 3.71 -0.17
CA LEU A 224 -4.01 3.77 -1.45
C LEU A 224 -5.31 2.95 -1.40
N TYR A 225 -5.25 1.73 -0.86
CA TYR A 225 -6.42 0.85 -0.74
C TYR A 225 -7.49 1.43 0.18
N PHE A 226 -7.12 2.12 1.25
CA PHE A 226 -8.06 2.82 2.12
C PHE A 226 -8.79 3.94 1.38
N GLY A 227 -8.07 4.71 0.56
CA GLY A 227 -8.67 5.70 -0.34
C GLY A 227 -9.66 5.06 -1.32
N TYR A 228 -9.25 3.95 -1.94
CA TYR A 228 -10.10 3.21 -2.87
C TYR A 228 -11.32 2.58 -2.20
N ALA A 229 -11.20 2.13 -0.95
CA ALA A 229 -12.33 1.61 -0.17
C ALA A 229 -13.37 2.71 0.13
N VAL A 230 -12.94 3.95 0.39
CA VAL A 230 -13.85 5.09 0.51
C VAL A 230 -14.56 5.35 -0.83
N LEU A 231 -13.82 5.33 -1.94
CA LEU A 231 -14.38 5.48 -3.29
C LEU A 231 -15.45 4.41 -3.57
N LEU A 232 -15.17 3.14 -3.26
CA LEU A 232 -16.14 2.05 -3.41
C LEU A 232 -17.34 2.21 -2.48
N GLY A 233 -17.15 2.70 -1.26
CA GLY A 233 -18.25 3.01 -0.34
C GLY A 233 -19.22 4.03 -0.93
N ARG A 234 -18.70 5.11 -1.51
CA ARG A 234 -19.51 6.13 -2.21
C ARG A 234 -20.18 5.58 -3.46
N ALA A 235 -19.48 4.77 -4.24
CA ALA A 235 -20.05 4.08 -5.40
C ALA A 235 -21.28 3.24 -5.03
N LEU A 236 -21.26 2.60 -3.85
CA LEU A 236 -22.37 1.78 -3.35
C LEU A 236 -23.49 2.57 -2.65
N GLY A 237 -23.32 3.88 -2.47
CA GLY A 237 -24.32 4.78 -1.88
C GLY A 237 -24.19 4.97 -0.37
N GLY A 238 -23.04 4.62 0.21
CA GLY A 238 -22.71 4.83 1.62
C GLY A 238 -21.97 6.14 1.90
#